data_AF-A0A2T1CFD6-F1
#
_entry.id   AF-A0A2T1CFD6-F1
#
_cell.length_a   1.000
_cell.length_b   1.000
_cell.length_c   1.000
_cell.angle_alpha   90.00
_cell.angle_beta   90.00
_cell.angle_gamma   90.00
#
_symmetry.space_group_name_H-M   'P 1'
#
loop_
_entity.id
_entity.type
_entity.pdbx_description
1 polymer ?
#
loop_
_entity_poly.entity_id
_entity_poly.type
_entity_poly.pdbx_seq_one_letter_code
_entity_poly.pdbx_strand_id
1 'polypeptide(L)'
;MSKDYTGEIGYESLLSDFGRYQKQTPRGVGMTRKGQNIYLQFKTPNTGRKPYACGCTFTLDGMVDALKKSNKVAEALKNVSSTKKLETKKG
;
A
#
# COMPACT_ATOMS: atom_id res chain seq x y z
N MET A 1 -31.31 -7.67 -27.45
CA MET A 1 -30.30 -8.43 -26.69
C MET A 1 -29.59 -7.44 -25.78
N SER A 2 -29.80 -7.55 -24.46
CA SER A 2 -29.08 -6.76 -23.46
C SER A 2 -27.60 -7.13 -23.53
N LYS A 3 -26.73 -6.12 -23.65
CA LYS A 3 -25.28 -6.32 -23.65
C LYS A 3 -24.81 -6.40 -22.20
N ASP A 4 -24.96 -7.57 -21.59
CA ASP A 4 -24.52 -7.87 -20.23
C ASP A 4 -23.03 -8.27 -20.16
N TYR A 5 -22.15 -7.57 -20.90
CA TYR A 5 -20.73 -7.91 -20.98
C TYR A 5 -19.86 -6.65 -21.03
N THR A 6 -19.42 -6.16 -19.86
CA THR A 6 -18.22 -5.31 -19.70
C THR A 6 -17.75 -5.12 -18.26
N GLY A 7 -18.53 -5.50 -17.24
CA GLY A 7 -18.16 -5.27 -15.83
C GLY A 7 -17.12 -6.25 -15.27
N GLU A 8 -17.25 -7.54 -15.59
CA GLU A 8 -16.45 -8.60 -14.96
C GLU A 8 -15.00 -8.65 -15.47
N ILE A 9 -14.78 -8.48 -16.78
CA ILE A 9 -13.44 -8.50 -17.39
C ILE A 9 -12.56 -7.36 -16.86
N GLY A 10 -13.14 -6.16 -16.69
CA GLY A 10 -12.43 -5.00 -16.14
C GLY A 10 -12.05 -5.19 -14.67
N TYR A 11 -12.95 -5.80 -13.88
CA TYR A 11 -12.70 -6.04 -12.46
C TYR A 11 -11.63 -7.11 -12.22
N GLU A 12 -11.64 -8.21 -12.98
CA GLU A 12 -10.59 -9.24 -12.90
C GLU A 12 -9.22 -8.69 -13.32
N SER A 13 -9.19 -7.85 -14.36
CA SER A 13 -7.97 -7.17 -14.79
C SER A 13 -7.42 -6.26 -13.69
N LEU A 14 -8.30 -5.49 -13.03
CA LEU A 14 -7.92 -4.65 -11.87
C LEU A 14 -7.39 -5.47 -10.70
N LEU A 15 -7.96 -6.66 -10.43
CA LEU A 15 -7.44 -7.56 -9.39
C LEU A 15 -6.04 -8.09 -9.73
N SER A 16 -5.83 -8.48 -10.99
CA SER A 16 -4.53 -8.93 -11.49
C SER A 16 -3.48 -7.82 -11.37
N ASP A 17 -3.82 -6.61 -11.81
CA ASP A 17 -2.94 -5.44 -11.71
C ASP A 17 -2.67 -5.09 -10.24
N PHE A 18 -3.68 -5.13 -9.37
CA PHE A 18 -3.49 -4.92 -7.94
C PHE A 18 -2.49 -5.91 -7.34
N GLY A 19 -2.56 -7.18 -7.73
CA GLY A 19 -1.57 -8.20 -7.35
C GLY A 19 -0.17 -7.89 -7.87
N ARG A 20 -0.04 -7.33 -9.08
CA ARG A 20 1.25 -6.86 -9.62
C ARG A 20 1.80 -5.69 -8.82
N TYR A 21 0.97 -4.69 -8.52
CA TYR A 21 1.37 -3.54 -7.70
C TYR A 21 1.76 -3.96 -6.29
N GLN A 22 1.02 -4.89 -5.66
CA GLN A 22 1.39 -5.48 -4.38
C GLN A 22 2.80 -6.06 -4.39
N LYS A 23 3.19 -6.80 -5.44
CA LYS A 23 4.55 -7.37 -5.56
C LYS A 23 5.64 -6.31 -5.77
N GLN A 24 5.30 -5.16 -6.35
CA GLN A 24 6.21 -4.03 -6.53
C GLN A 24 6.35 -3.17 -5.28
N THR A 25 5.50 -3.34 -4.27
CA THR A 25 5.61 -2.57 -3.03
C THR A 25 6.93 -2.84 -2.31
N PRO A 26 7.55 -1.80 -1.73
CA PRO A 26 8.83 -1.93 -1.05
C PRO A 26 8.71 -2.80 0.21
N ARG A 27 9.77 -3.55 0.51
CA ARG A 27 9.81 -4.46 1.66
C ARG A 27 9.49 -3.72 2.97
N GLY A 28 8.51 -4.24 3.71
CA GLY A 28 8.03 -3.65 4.97
C GLY A 28 6.73 -2.85 4.84
N VAL A 29 6.33 -2.51 3.61
CA VAL A 29 5.01 -1.93 3.29
C VAL A 29 4.27 -2.92 2.38
N GLY A 30 3.01 -3.17 2.64
CA GLY A 30 2.14 -3.92 1.75
C GLY A 30 0.92 -3.11 1.36
N MET A 31 0.32 -3.41 0.21
CA MET A 31 -0.99 -2.87 -0.17
C MET A 31 -2.09 -3.86 0.22
N THR A 32 -3.19 -3.36 0.73
CA THR A 32 -4.40 -4.16 1.00
C THR A 32 -5.63 -3.37 0.56
N ARG A 33 -6.72 -4.07 0.25
CA ARG A 33 -7.97 -3.46 -0.20
C ARG A 33 -9.06 -3.76 0.81
N LYS A 34 -9.88 -2.75 1.12
CA LYS A 34 -11.15 -2.92 1.82
C LYS A 34 -12.25 -2.22 1.02
N GLY A 35 -13.12 -3.01 0.41
CA GLY A 35 -14.14 -2.50 -0.51
C GLY A 35 -13.50 -1.80 -1.71
N GLN A 36 -13.91 -0.56 -1.97
CA GLN A 36 -13.34 0.26 -3.05
C GLN A 36 -12.12 1.10 -2.63
N ASN A 37 -11.61 0.92 -1.41
CA ASN A 37 -10.48 1.70 -0.90
C ASN A 37 -9.23 0.85 -0.77
N ILE A 38 -8.10 1.43 -1.16
CA ILE A 38 -6.77 0.88 -0.98
C ILE A 38 -6.18 1.42 0.33
N TYR A 39 -5.53 0.54 1.06
CA TYR A 39 -4.85 0.80 2.32
C TYR A 39 -3.40 0.34 2.20
N LEU A 40 -2.51 1.05 2.89
CA LEU A 40 -1.12 0.66 3.04
C LEU A 40 -0.95 0.02 4.41
N GLN A 41 -0.40 -1.18 4.45
CA GLN A 41 -0.17 -1.93 5.66
C GLN A 41 1.33 -2.00 5.96
N PHE A 42 1.75 -1.37 7.06
CA PHE A 42 3.15 -1.34 7.47
C PHE A 42 3.28 -1.34 8.98
N LYS A 43 4.48 -1.64 9.47
CA LYS A 43 4.82 -1.56 10.89
C LYS A 43 5.45 -0.20 11.16
N THR A 44 5.02 0.46 12.24
CA THR A 44 5.71 1.65 12.75
C THR A 44 6.54 1.27 13.96
N PRO A 45 7.49 2.10 14.42
CA PRO A 45 8.31 1.76 15.58
C PRO A 45 7.52 1.50 16.86
N ASN A 46 6.32 2.10 16.98
CA ASN A 46 5.53 2.09 18.20
C ASN A 46 4.30 1.17 18.11
N THR A 47 3.96 0.67 16.91
CA THR A 47 2.79 -0.20 16.72
C THR A 47 3.10 -1.35 15.75
N GLY A 48 2.37 -2.47 15.92
CA GLY A 48 2.44 -3.60 15.00
C GLY A 48 2.02 -3.26 13.57
N ARG A 49 2.10 -4.25 12.68
CA ARG A 49 1.69 -4.08 11.27
C ARG A 49 0.20 -3.76 11.19
N LYS A 50 -0.15 -2.51 10.86
CA LYS A 50 -1.55 -2.04 10.79
C LYS A 50 -1.87 -1.46 9.41
N PRO A 51 -3.14 -1.54 8.95
CA PRO A 51 -3.58 -0.89 7.73
C PRO A 51 -3.84 0.60 7.99
N TYR A 52 -3.29 1.45 7.13
CA TYR A 52 -3.45 2.89 7.13
C TYR A 52 -4.16 3.30 5.84
N ALA A 53 -5.18 4.14 5.96
CA ALA A 53 -5.88 4.67 4.80
C ALA A 53 -4.91 5.55 4.00
N CYS A 54 -4.79 5.29 2.70
CA CYS A 54 -3.94 6.10 1.81
C CYS A 54 -4.75 7.06 0.93
N GLY A 55 -6.09 7.07 1.09
CA GLY A 55 -7.00 7.89 0.29
C GLY A 55 -7.06 7.49 -1.18
N CYS A 56 -6.55 6.32 -1.54
CA CYS A 56 -6.57 5.82 -2.92
C CYS A 56 -7.76 4.88 -3.11
N THR A 57 -8.47 5.05 -4.22
CA THR A 57 -9.56 4.16 -4.62
C THR A 57 -9.03 2.96 -5.39
N PHE A 58 -9.84 1.90 -5.50
CA PHE A 58 -9.51 0.70 -6.26
C PHE A 58 -9.71 0.92 -7.76
N THR A 59 -8.84 1.75 -8.32
CA THR A 59 -8.72 2.06 -9.74
C THR A 59 -7.26 1.97 -10.15
N LEU A 60 -6.98 1.93 -11.44
CA LEU A 60 -5.61 1.85 -11.94
C LEU A 60 -4.74 3.04 -11.45
N ASP A 61 -5.29 4.26 -11.54
CA ASP A 61 -4.65 5.47 -11.00
C ASP A 61 -4.46 5.40 -9.48
N GLY A 62 -5.47 4.89 -8.75
CA GLY A 62 -5.39 4.71 -7.32
C GLY A 62 -4.31 3.71 -6.91
N MET A 63 -4.08 2.65 -7.70
CA MET A 63 -2.98 1.70 -7.46
C MET A 63 -1.61 2.32 -7.69
N VAL A 64 -1.45 3.10 -8.77
CA VAL A 64 -0.20 3.83 -9.05
C VAL A 64 0.10 4.82 -7.92
N ASP A 65 -0.92 5.55 -7.45
CA ASP A 65 -0.77 6.52 -6.38
C ASP A 65 -0.48 5.85 -5.03
N ALA A 66 -1.13 4.72 -4.76
CA ALA A 66 -0.83 3.89 -3.59
C ALA A 66 0.60 3.34 -3.61
N LEU A 67 1.11 2.91 -4.77
CA LEU A 67 2.49 2.47 -4.93
C LEU A 67 3.47 3.62 -4.65
N LYS A 68 3.24 4.82 -5.23
CA LYS A 68 4.05 6.01 -4.95
C LYS A 68 4.08 6.35 -3.46
N LYS A 69 2.91 6.32 -2.80
CA LYS A 69 2.80 6.53 -1.34
C LYS A 69 3.52 5.44 -0.56
N SER A 70 3.46 4.19 -0.99
CA SER A 70 4.17 3.07 -0.34
C SER A 70 5.69 3.26 -0.34
N ASN A 71 6.26 3.77 -1.43
CA ASN A 71 7.68 4.12 -1.53
C ASN A 71 8.06 5.23 -0.53
N LYS A 72 7.27 6.31 -0.47
CA LYS A 72 7.48 7.39 0.51
C LYS A 72 7.41 6.88 1.95
N VAL A 73 6.45 6.01 2.25
CA VAL A 73 6.34 5.38 3.58
C VAL A 73 7.56 4.53 3.89
N ALA A 74 8.04 3.71 2.94
CA ALA A 74 9.23 2.89 3.15
C ALA A 74 10.49 3.73 3.41
N GLU A 75 10.67 4.85 2.70
CA GLU A 75 11.74 5.81 2.95
C GLU A 75 11.62 6.45 4.34
N ALA A 76 10.42 6.91 4.71
CA ALA A 76 10.18 7.47 6.04
C ALA A 76 10.46 6.44 7.15
N LEU A 77 10.06 5.18 6.98
CA LEU A 77 10.33 4.11 7.93
C LEU A 77 11.83 3.83 8.08
N LYS A 78 12.61 3.87 7.00
CA LYS A 78 14.08 3.75 7.05
C LYS A 78 14.69 4.88 7.89
N ASN A 79 14.25 6.12 7.67
CA ASN A 79 14.77 7.29 8.39
C ASN A 79 14.44 7.23 9.88
N VAL A 80 13.20 6.90 10.24
CA VAL A 80 12.78 6.79 11.64
C VAL A 80 13.47 5.60 12.35
N SER A 81 13.75 4.51 11.64
CA SER A 81 14.52 3.40 12.22
C SER A 81 15.99 3.75 12.46
N SER A 82 16.56 4.65 11.65
CA SER A 82 17.95 5.07 11.75
C SER A 82 18.19 6.05 12.89
N THR A 83 17.22 6.93 13.18
CA THR A 83 17.34 7.88 14.30
C THR A 83 17.24 7.21 15.67
N LYS A 84 16.45 6.13 15.81
CA LYS A 84 16.36 5.38 17.09
C LYS A 84 17.63 4.63 17.49
N LYS A 85 18.59 4.38 16.59
CA LYS A 85 19.87 3.77 16.97
C LYS A 85 20.79 4.71 17.76
N LEU A 86 20.48 6.00 17.83
CA LEU A 86 21.34 6.98 18.51
C LEU A 86 20.93 7.31 19.95
N GLU A 87 19.75 6.87 20.41
CA GLU A 87 19.25 7.24 21.75
C GLU A 87 19.47 6.19 22.85
N THR A 88 20.14 5.06 22.58
CA THR A 88 20.48 4.04 23.61
C THR A 88 21.93 4.12 24.11
N LYS A 89 22.60 5.27 23.95
CA LYS A 89 23.97 5.51 24.45
C LYS A 89 24.13 6.70 25.41
N LYS A 90 23.08 7.10 26.13
CA LYS A 90 23.22 8.00 27.28
C LYS A 90 22.30 7.57 28.41
N GLY A 91 22.90 7.25 29.56
CA GLY A 91 22.24 6.99 30.83
C GLY A 91 22.79 5.75 31.49
#